data_AF-A0A8J3PC33-F1
#
_entry.id   AF-A0A8J3PC33-F1
#
_cell.length_a   1.000
_cell.length_b   1.000
_cell.length_c   1.000
_cell.angle_alpha   90.00
_cell.angle_beta   90.00
_cell.angle_gamma   90.00
#
_symmetry.space_group_name_H-M   'P 1'
#
loop_
_entity.id
_entity.type
_entity.pdbx_description
1 polymer ?
#
loop_
_entity_poly.entity_id
_entity_poly.type
_entity_poly.pdbx_seq_one_letter_code
_entity_poly.pdbx_strand_id
1 'polypeptide(L)'
;MADVHHFTNGIVTPGVAYTLSVLGSVLCLVCTARMRTSGMAGQRFWWLVLAAAALGGTGIWAMHFMAMLGFAVTGAPIRYDIGRTVLSALVAIVTVGLGLRTVGYGPARLSRIILGGLLTGVGVAGMHYLGMFAMRLDGVISYDPGLVAASVLIAATAASVAFWFTVVLRRPVAIAGAALLMGVAVCSMHYTGMAAMSVRLTDPTHTMGGASATSLLVPICVLVLLVVGGLVYAIGATPTAEDVSAREYLDQVRLAREQAALAAEQAKSRRAVSDRAGGFRR
;
A
#
# COMPACT_ATOMS: atom_id res chain seq x y z
N MET A 1 8.64 38.00 4.22
CA MET A 1 8.14 36.62 4.00
C MET A 1 9.16 35.93 3.13
N ALA A 2 9.60 34.72 3.45
CA ALA A 2 10.51 33.98 2.58
C ALA A 2 9.69 33.36 1.43
N ASP A 3 10.17 33.50 0.19
CA ASP A 3 9.52 32.87 -0.95
C ASP A 3 9.64 31.34 -0.85
N VAL A 4 8.48 30.69 -0.96
CA VAL A 4 8.34 29.25 -0.85
C VAL A 4 8.38 28.66 -2.26
N HIS A 5 9.49 28.02 -2.63
CA HIS A 5 9.60 27.33 -3.92
C HIS A 5 9.14 25.88 -3.77
N HIS A 6 7.93 25.59 -4.24
CA HIS A 6 7.39 24.23 -4.31
C HIS A 6 8.04 23.35 -5.40
N PHE A 7 8.95 23.91 -6.21
CA PHE A 7 9.52 23.31 -7.42
C PHE A 7 11.04 23.51 -7.53
N THR A 8 11.78 23.46 -6.44
CA THR A 8 13.24 23.67 -6.47
C THR A 8 13.96 22.68 -7.40
N ASN A 9 13.38 21.49 -7.64
CA ASN A 9 13.84 20.50 -8.62
C ASN A 9 12.89 20.34 -9.85
N GLY A 10 12.05 21.34 -10.11
CA GLY A 10 11.03 21.29 -11.18
C GLY A 10 9.90 20.29 -10.92
N ILE A 11 9.27 19.78 -12.00
CA ILE A 11 8.13 18.83 -11.97
C ILE A 11 8.53 17.44 -11.46
N VAL A 12 9.84 17.15 -11.37
CA VAL A 12 10.35 15.81 -11.03
C VAL A 12 9.87 15.36 -9.66
N THR A 13 9.99 16.19 -8.62
CA THR A 13 9.63 15.78 -7.27
C THR A 13 8.12 15.55 -7.09
N PRO A 14 7.22 16.46 -7.55
CA PRO A 14 5.78 16.19 -7.62
C PRO A 14 5.43 14.95 -8.45
N GLY A 15 6.12 14.73 -9.58
CA GLY A 15 5.90 13.57 -10.44
C GLY A 15 6.27 12.24 -9.76
N VAL A 16 7.40 12.21 -9.05
CA VAL A 16 7.83 11.04 -8.26
C VAL A 16 6.85 10.80 -7.11
N ALA A 17 6.46 11.85 -6.38
CA ALA A 17 5.49 11.76 -5.31
C ALA A 17 4.15 11.18 -5.81
N TYR A 18 3.62 11.72 -6.91
CA TYR A 18 2.41 11.19 -7.56
C TYR A 18 2.56 9.72 -7.94
N THR A 19 3.69 9.35 -8.56
CA THR A 19 3.96 7.96 -8.96
C THR A 19 3.99 7.02 -7.76
N LEU A 20 4.63 7.40 -6.66
CA LEU A 20 4.62 6.62 -5.41
C LEU A 20 3.20 6.45 -4.86
N SER A 21 2.39 7.50 -4.93
CA SER A 21 0.98 7.44 -4.52
C SER A 21 0.18 6.46 -5.35
N VAL A 22 0.33 6.51 -6.67
CA VAL A 22 -0.32 5.58 -7.60
C VAL A 22 0.14 4.14 -7.35
N LEU A 23 1.45 3.91 -7.24
CA LEU A 23 2.01 2.57 -6.99
C LEU A 23 1.48 1.98 -5.67
N GLY A 24 1.52 2.74 -4.58
CA GLY A 24 0.98 2.30 -3.29
C GLY A 24 -0.53 2.01 -3.36
N SER A 25 -1.28 2.82 -4.11
CA SER A 25 -2.71 2.65 -4.33
C SER A 25 -3.04 1.37 -5.12
N VAL A 26 -2.33 1.11 -6.23
CA VAL A 26 -2.49 -0.13 -7.01
C VAL A 26 -2.21 -1.35 -6.13
N LEU A 27 -1.06 -1.37 -5.45
CA LEU A 27 -0.65 -2.50 -4.62
C LEU A 27 -1.63 -2.74 -3.46
N CYS A 28 -2.15 -1.68 -2.84
CA CYS A 28 -3.19 -1.77 -1.83
C CYS A 28 -4.49 -2.37 -2.37
N LEU A 29 -4.98 -1.90 -3.52
CA LEU A 29 -6.20 -2.44 -4.14
C LEU A 29 -6.04 -3.92 -4.49
N VAL A 30 -4.88 -4.33 -5.04
CA VAL A 30 -4.57 -5.73 -5.34
C VAL A 30 -4.50 -6.58 -4.07
N CYS A 31 -3.78 -6.14 -3.04
CA CYS A 31 -3.68 -6.86 -1.77
C CYS A 31 -5.05 -6.96 -1.08
N THR A 32 -5.87 -5.91 -1.15
CA THR A 32 -7.23 -5.91 -0.59
C THR A 32 -8.15 -6.87 -1.34
N ALA A 33 -8.02 -6.96 -2.67
CA ALA A 33 -8.75 -7.97 -3.45
C ALA A 33 -8.38 -9.40 -3.00
N ARG A 34 -7.08 -9.69 -2.83
CA ARG A 34 -6.58 -10.98 -2.34
C ARG A 34 -7.03 -11.29 -0.90
N MET A 35 -7.04 -10.29 -0.02
CA MET A 35 -7.57 -10.40 1.33
C MET A 35 -9.03 -10.88 1.31
N ARG A 36 -9.87 -10.32 0.43
CA ARG A 36 -11.30 -10.66 0.37
C ARG A 36 -11.59 -12.05 -0.18
N THR A 37 -10.74 -12.57 -1.06
CA THR A 37 -10.87 -13.92 -1.63
C THR A 37 -10.22 -15.01 -0.78
N SER A 38 -9.37 -14.64 0.19
CA SER A 38 -8.69 -15.61 1.05
C SER A 38 -9.68 -16.33 1.96
N GLY A 39 -9.61 -17.66 2.04
CA GLY A 39 -10.44 -18.47 2.94
C GLY A 39 -9.92 -18.53 4.39
N MET A 40 -8.59 -18.42 4.56
CA MET A 40 -7.92 -18.58 5.84
C MET A 40 -7.71 -17.24 6.57
N ALA A 41 -8.00 -17.20 7.88
CA ALA A 41 -7.84 -15.99 8.70
C ALA A 41 -6.41 -15.43 8.71
N GLY A 42 -5.39 -16.30 8.74
CA GLY A 42 -3.98 -15.89 8.69
C GLY A 42 -3.60 -15.21 7.38
N GLN A 43 -4.03 -15.77 6.24
CA GLN A 43 -3.80 -15.15 4.92
C GLN A 43 -4.52 -13.82 4.78
N ARG A 44 -5.77 -13.71 5.27
CA ARG A 44 -6.50 -12.43 5.31
C ARG A 44 -5.73 -11.37 6.06
N PHE A 45 -5.23 -11.71 7.24
CA PHE A 45 -4.45 -10.78 8.06
C PHE A 45 -3.15 -10.37 7.36
N TRP A 46 -2.45 -11.31 6.74
CA TRP A 46 -1.23 -11.02 5.99
C TRP A 46 -1.47 -10.04 4.84
N TRP A 47 -2.49 -10.28 4.03
CA TRP A 47 -2.86 -9.36 2.94
C TRP A 47 -3.30 -7.98 3.43
N LEU A 48 -3.92 -7.90 4.60
CA LEU A 48 -4.25 -6.63 5.23
C LEU A 48 -2.99 -5.84 5.61
N VAL A 49 -2.00 -6.51 6.21
CA VAL A 49 -0.71 -5.88 6.58
C VAL A 49 0.01 -5.38 5.33
N LEU A 50 0.06 -6.20 4.28
CA LEU A 50 0.65 -5.82 2.99
C LEU A 50 -0.08 -4.62 2.35
N ALA A 51 -1.41 -4.61 2.36
CA ALA A 51 -2.20 -3.49 1.84
C ALA A 51 -1.97 -2.20 2.64
N ALA A 52 -1.87 -2.30 3.96
CA ALA A 52 -1.59 -1.17 4.85
C ALA A 52 -0.19 -0.60 4.64
N ALA A 53 0.82 -1.46 4.48
CA ALA A 53 2.18 -1.05 4.14
C ALA A 53 2.26 -0.40 2.75
N ALA A 54 1.54 -0.95 1.76
CA ALA A 54 1.49 -0.41 0.41
C ALA A 54 0.90 1.01 0.35
N LEU A 55 -0.31 1.20 0.89
CA LEU A 55 -0.96 2.51 0.84
C LEU A 55 -0.39 3.47 1.89
N GLY A 56 -0.33 3.05 3.16
CA GLY A 56 0.15 3.90 4.25
C GLY A 56 1.64 4.24 4.15
N GLY A 57 2.48 3.22 3.89
CA GLY A 57 3.92 3.38 3.81
C GLY A 57 4.37 3.99 2.48
N THR A 58 4.03 3.39 1.35
CA THR A 58 4.47 3.88 0.03
C THR A 58 3.58 5.00 -0.49
N GLY A 59 2.26 4.78 -0.55
CA GLY A 59 1.35 5.68 -1.25
C GLY A 59 1.09 7.02 -0.57
N ILE A 60 1.27 7.07 0.75
CA ILE A 60 0.95 8.23 1.59
C ILE A 60 2.21 8.78 2.25
N TRP A 61 2.90 7.99 3.09
CA TRP A 61 4.08 8.47 3.82
C TRP A 61 5.28 8.76 2.92
N ALA A 62 5.70 7.79 2.08
CA ALA A 62 6.84 8.02 1.19
C ALA A 62 6.54 9.10 0.15
N MET A 63 5.31 9.14 -0.38
CA MET A 63 4.85 10.25 -1.22
C MET A 63 5.04 11.60 -0.51
N HIS A 64 4.52 11.74 0.72
CA HIS A 64 4.59 12.96 1.49
C HIS A 64 6.03 13.43 1.71
N PHE A 65 6.91 12.53 2.17
CA PHE A 65 8.31 12.89 2.39
C PHE A 65 9.04 13.19 1.10
N MET A 66 8.83 12.43 0.02
CA MET A 66 9.43 12.75 -1.28
C MET A 66 9.00 14.12 -1.76
N ALA A 67 7.73 14.49 -1.61
CA ALA A 67 7.24 15.82 -1.94
C ALA A 67 7.89 16.91 -1.07
N MET A 68 8.01 16.69 0.24
CA MET A 68 8.71 17.62 1.15
C MET A 68 10.21 17.75 0.86
N LEU A 69 10.89 16.69 0.42
CA LEU A 69 12.32 16.75 0.09
C LEU A 69 12.61 17.60 -1.15
N GLY A 70 11.61 17.80 -2.02
CA GLY A 70 11.69 18.73 -3.14
C GLY A 70 11.39 20.18 -2.77
N PHE A 71 10.90 20.42 -1.55
CA PHE A 71 10.62 21.73 -1.02
C PHE A 71 11.90 22.34 -0.44
N ALA A 72 12.20 23.58 -0.81
CA ALA A 72 13.29 24.34 -0.19
C ALA A 72 12.77 25.70 0.27
N VAL A 73 13.24 26.13 1.45
CA VAL A 73 13.02 27.49 1.94
C VAL A 73 14.29 28.28 1.63
N THR A 74 14.15 29.31 0.82
CA THR A 74 15.26 30.21 0.48
C THR A 74 15.79 30.84 1.76
N GLY A 75 17.08 30.64 2.06
CA GLY A 75 17.76 31.25 3.21
C GLY A 75 17.91 30.37 4.46
N ALA A 76 17.36 29.14 4.52
CA ALA A 76 17.60 28.24 5.65
C ALA A 76 17.60 26.74 5.25
N PRO A 77 18.61 25.95 5.66
CA PRO A 77 18.63 24.51 5.41
C PRO A 77 17.60 23.79 6.27
N ILE A 78 16.71 23.01 5.65
CA ILE A 78 15.73 22.18 6.37
C ILE A 78 16.41 20.90 6.87
N ARG A 79 16.25 20.61 8.16
CA ARG A 79 16.66 19.36 8.79
C ARG A 79 15.43 18.58 9.24
N TYR A 80 15.58 17.27 9.39
CA TYR A 80 14.47 16.41 9.78
C TYR A 80 14.81 15.60 11.03
N ASP A 81 13.84 15.53 11.95
CA ASP A 81 13.87 14.65 13.10
C ASP A 81 13.49 13.21 12.70
N ILE A 82 14.44 12.29 12.86
CA ILE A 82 14.26 10.88 12.44
C ILE A 82 13.15 10.21 13.26
N GLY A 83 13.05 10.49 14.57
CA GLY A 83 12.04 9.87 15.43
C GLY A 83 10.62 10.27 15.02
N ARG A 84 10.39 11.56 14.77
CA ARG A 84 9.09 12.06 14.28
C ARG A 84 8.78 11.56 12.87
N THR A 85 9.80 11.44 12.02
CA THR A 85 9.69 10.88 10.67
C THR A 85 9.20 9.43 10.71
N VAL A 86 9.81 8.59 11.54
CA VAL A 86 9.39 7.19 11.73
C VAL A 86 8.00 7.11 12.36
N LEU A 87 7.71 7.94 13.36
CA LEU A 87 6.39 7.96 14.01
C LEU A 87 5.29 8.31 13.01
N SER A 88 5.52 9.27 12.11
CA SER A 88 4.58 9.62 11.06
C SER A 88 4.28 8.42 10.13
N ALA A 89 5.30 7.64 9.76
CA ALA A 89 5.12 6.42 8.96
C ALA A 89 4.22 5.41 9.67
N LEU A 90 4.47 5.19 10.98
CA LEU A 90 3.66 4.29 11.80
C LEU A 90 2.21 4.74 11.88
N VAL A 91 1.96 6.04 12.08
CA VAL A 91 0.60 6.60 12.10
C VAL A 91 -0.12 6.32 10.78
N ALA A 92 0.50 6.54 9.63
CA ALA A 92 -0.12 6.25 8.33
C ALA A 92 -0.43 4.75 8.17
N ILE A 93 0.54 3.87 8.44
CA ILE A 93 0.36 2.42 8.26
C ILE A 93 -0.74 1.88 9.18
N VAL A 94 -0.73 2.28 10.46
CA VAL A 94 -1.72 1.82 11.44
C VAL A 94 -3.11 2.32 11.09
N THR A 95 -3.28 3.60 10.77
CA THR A 95 -4.60 4.18 10.50
C THR A 95 -5.21 3.68 9.19
N VAL A 96 -4.39 3.44 8.16
CA VAL A 96 -4.81 2.74 6.94
C VAL A 96 -5.21 1.29 7.25
N GLY A 97 -4.40 0.57 8.03
CA GLY A 97 -4.69 -0.81 8.41
C GLY A 97 -5.99 -0.96 9.21
N LEU A 98 -6.27 -0.05 10.14
CA LEU A 98 -7.53 0.00 10.89
C LEU A 98 -8.73 0.28 9.98
N GLY A 99 -8.58 1.21 9.03
CA GLY A 99 -9.60 1.49 8.02
C GLY A 99 -9.90 0.29 7.13
N LEU A 100 -8.85 -0.34 6.59
CA LEU A 100 -8.97 -1.57 5.79
C LEU A 100 -9.59 -2.72 6.57
N ARG A 101 -9.24 -2.89 7.85
CA ARG A 101 -9.86 -3.89 8.73
C ARG A 101 -11.36 -3.63 8.87
N THR A 102 -11.73 -2.38 9.11
CA THR A 102 -13.13 -1.94 9.32
C THR A 102 -14.00 -2.27 8.12
N VAL A 103 -13.47 -2.03 6.92
CA VAL A 103 -14.17 -2.26 5.64
C VAL A 103 -14.09 -3.71 5.19
N GLY A 104 -12.95 -4.38 5.41
CA GLY A 104 -12.63 -5.69 4.83
C GLY A 104 -13.13 -6.91 5.62
N TYR A 105 -13.36 -6.79 6.93
CA TYR A 105 -13.71 -7.93 7.80
C TYR A 105 -15.21 -8.09 8.06
N GLY A 106 -16.09 -7.34 7.39
CA GLY A 106 -17.53 -7.54 7.52
C GLY A 106 -18.31 -7.15 6.28
N PRO A 107 -19.65 -7.09 6.38
CA PRO A 107 -20.50 -6.82 5.22
C PRO A 107 -20.20 -5.44 4.65
N ALA A 108 -20.25 -5.35 3.32
CA ALA A 108 -20.10 -4.11 2.56
C ALA A 108 -21.27 -3.16 2.88
N ARG A 109 -21.12 -2.38 3.96
CA ARG A 109 -22.10 -1.39 4.42
C ARG A 109 -21.50 0.00 4.29
N LEU A 110 -22.31 0.95 3.81
CA LEU A 110 -21.90 2.34 3.67
C LEU A 110 -21.36 2.93 4.98
N SER A 111 -21.97 2.58 6.13
CA SER A 111 -21.51 3.03 7.45
C SER A 111 -20.07 2.60 7.79
N ARG A 112 -19.64 1.41 7.38
CA ARG A 112 -18.26 0.93 7.60
C ARG A 112 -17.26 1.63 6.67
N ILE A 113 -17.69 1.97 5.45
CA ILE A 113 -16.88 2.72 4.49
C ILE A 113 -16.66 4.15 4.98
N ILE A 114 -17.72 4.80 5.47
CA ILE A 114 -17.63 6.13 6.08
C ILE A 114 -16.75 6.07 7.33
N LEU A 115 -16.99 5.14 8.26
CA LEU A 115 -16.20 5.02 9.48
C LEU A 115 -14.72 4.75 9.19
N GLY A 116 -14.43 3.79 8.30
CA GLY A 116 -13.07 3.50 7.87
C GLY A 116 -12.42 4.71 7.22
N GLY A 117 -13.12 5.38 6.30
CA GLY A 117 -12.63 6.55 5.58
C GLY A 117 -12.35 7.74 6.52
N LEU A 118 -13.21 7.99 7.51
CA LEU A 118 -12.97 9.01 8.53
C LEU A 118 -11.74 8.68 9.38
N LEU A 119 -11.63 7.44 9.87
CA LEU A 119 -10.48 6.99 10.67
C LEU A 119 -9.16 7.14 9.89
N THR A 120 -9.13 6.65 8.65
CA THR A 120 -7.94 6.74 7.80
C THR A 120 -7.68 8.18 7.38
N GLY A 121 -8.70 8.96 7.01
CA GLY A 121 -8.53 10.35 6.59
C GLY A 121 -7.96 11.24 7.70
N VAL A 122 -8.50 11.13 8.92
CA VAL A 122 -7.96 11.85 10.09
C VAL A 122 -6.54 11.37 10.40
N GLY A 123 -6.29 10.06 10.33
CA GLY A 123 -4.95 9.50 10.51
C GLY A 123 -3.92 9.99 9.48
N VAL A 124 -4.34 10.13 8.23
CA VAL A 124 -3.52 10.59 7.11
C VAL A 124 -3.25 12.09 7.21
N ALA A 125 -4.23 12.89 7.59
CA ALA A 125 -4.00 14.29 7.93
C ALA A 125 -3.06 14.43 9.15
N GLY A 126 -3.26 13.61 10.19
CA GLY A 126 -2.38 13.55 11.35
C GLY A 126 -0.94 13.18 10.99
N MET A 127 -0.75 12.19 10.11
CA MET A 127 0.58 11.84 9.59
C MET A 127 1.21 13.01 8.84
N HIS A 128 0.44 13.69 7.98
CA HIS A 128 0.94 14.83 7.22
C HIS A 128 1.47 15.94 8.14
N TYR A 129 0.67 16.40 9.11
CA TYR A 129 1.11 17.44 10.03
C TYR A 129 2.20 16.97 11.00
N LEU A 130 2.22 15.69 11.38
CA LEU A 130 3.31 15.12 12.15
C LEU A 130 4.62 15.05 11.35
N GLY A 131 4.54 14.76 10.05
CA GLY A 131 5.67 14.83 9.12
C GLY A 131 6.19 16.26 8.95
N MET A 132 5.28 17.23 8.83
CA MET A 132 5.63 18.66 8.83
C MET A 132 6.29 19.07 10.16
N PHE A 133 5.81 18.57 11.29
CA PHE A 133 6.41 18.79 12.61
C PHE A 133 7.77 18.12 12.79
N ALA A 134 8.14 17.17 11.92
CA ALA A 134 9.50 16.62 11.89
C ALA A 134 10.51 17.60 11.28
N MET A 135 10.06 18.61 10.53
CA MET A 135 10.93 19.64 9.97
C MET A 135 11.47 20.54 11.08
N ARG A 136 12.77 20.77 11.02
CA ARG A 136 13.52 21.73 11.82
C ARG A 136 14.07 22.77 10.85
N LEU A 137 13.83 24.04 11.13
CA LEU A 137 14.34 25.19 10.39
C LEU A 137 14.47 26.39 11.36
N ASP A 138 15.37 27.32 11.08
CA ASP A 138 15.59 28.53 11.88
C ASP A 138 14.49 29.56 11.62
N GLY A 139 13.32 29.33 12.21
CA GLY A 139 12.14 30.14 11.99
C GLY A 139 10.88 29.60 12.65
N VAL A 140 9.83 30.41 12.62
CA VAL A 140 8.50 30.07 13.15
C VAL A 140 7.62 29.61 11.99
N ILE A 141 7.06 28.41 12.12
CA ILE A 141 6.08 27.84 11.19
C ILE A 141 4.67 28.16 11.71
N SER A 142 3.86 28.82 10.90
CA SER A 142 2.44 29.08 11.18
C SER A 142 1.53 28.50 10.10
N TYR A 143 0.32 28.09 10.49
CA TYR A 143 -0.66 27.45 9.61
C TYR A 143 -1.94 28.26 9.50
N ASP A 144 -2.50 28.35 8.30
CA ASP A 144 -3.86 28.85 8.08
C ASP A 144 -4.91 27.79 8.50
N PRO A 145 -5.76 28.05 9.51
CA PRO A 145 -6.72 27.06 10.00
C PRO A 145 -7.76 26.61 8.95
N GLY A 146 -8.11 27.48 8.00
CA GLY A 146 -9.08 27.19 6.95
C GLY A 146 -8.54 26.19 5.94
N LEU A 147 -7.31 26.39 5.48
CA LEU A 147 -6.62 25.44 4.59
C LEU A 147 -6.28 24.13 5.29
N VAL A 148 -5.99 24.17 6.60
CA VAL A 148 -5.85 22.95 7.41
C VAL A 148 -7.15 22.16 7.46
N ALA A 149 -8.28 22.81 7.73
CA ALA A 149 -9.58 22.16 7.72
C ALA A 149 -9.92 21.60 6.33
N ALA A 150 -9.63 22.35 5.26
CA ALA A 150 -9.84 21.92 3.88
C ALA A 150 -9.04 20.64 3.54
N SER A 151 -7.75 20.58 3.90
CA SER A 151 -6.95 19.37 3.65
C SER A 151 -7.44 18.17 4.46
N VAL A 152 -7.89 18.36 5.70
CA VAL A 152 -8.51 17.29 6.50
C VAL A 152 -9.79 16.76 5.84
N LEU A 153 -10.64 17.65 5.31
CA LEU A 153 -11.85 17.27 4.58
C LEU A 153 -11.53 16.51 3.28
N ILE A 154 -10.50 16.96 2.54
CA ILE A 154 -10.00 16.22 1.37
C ILE A 154 -9.51 14.83 1.78
N ALA A 155 -8.76 14.71 2.89
CA ALA A 155 -8.27 13.43 3.39
C ALA A 155 -9.42 12.47 3.72
N ALA A 156 -10.43 12.94 4.47
CA ALA A 156 -11.59 12.16 4.87
C ALA A 156 -12.40 11.67 3.67
N THR A 157 -12.72 12.58 2.74
CA THR A 157 -13.49 12.24 1.54
C THR A 157 -12.72 11.30 0.61
N ALA A 158 -11.44 11.58 0.36
CA ALA A 158 -10.57 10.73 -0.45
C ALA A 158 -10.44 9.32 0.12
N ALA A 159 -10.25 9.18 1.44
CA ALA A 159 -10.16 7.88 2.10
C ALA A 159 -11.48 7.09 2.03
N SER A 160 -12.62 7.76 2.21
CA SER A 160 -13.93 7.12 2.02
C SER A 160 -14.14 6.63 0.57
N VAL A 161 -13.76 7.44 -0.42
CA VAL A 161 -13.83 7.05 -1.85
C VAL A 161 -12.87 5.90 -2.17
N ALA A 162 -11.65 5.93 -1.63
CA ALA A 162 -10.68 4.85 -1.80
C ALA A 162 -11.23 3.52 -1.24
N PHE A 163 -11.86 3.53 -0.07
CA PHE A 163 -12.48 2.34 0.50
C PHE A 163 -13.78 1.92 -0.20
N TRP A 164 -14.50 2.85 -0.82
CA TRP A 164 -15.56 2.49 -1.74
C TRP A 164 -15.02 1.70 -2.94
N PHE A 165 -13.88 2.11 -3.50
CA PHE A 165 -13.24 1.39 -4.60
C PHE A 165 -12.78 -0.02 -4.22
N THR A 166 -12.26 -0.25 -3.02
CA THR A 166 -11.89 -1.60 -2.55
C THR A 166 -13.10 -2.54 -2.47
N VAL A 167 -14.30 -1.99 -2.30
CA VAL A 167 -15.55 -2.76 -2.19
C VAL A 167 -16.11 -3.12 -3.56
N VAL A 168 -16.11 -2.16 -4.50
CA VAL A 168 -16.84 -2.25 -5.78
C VAL A 168 -15.97 -2.77 -6.93
N LEU A 169 -14.69 -2.41 -6.98
CA LEU A 169 -13.86 -2.68 -8.15
C LEU A 169 -13.37 -4.12 -8.17
N ARG A 170 -13.49 -4.76 -9.34
CA ARG A 170 -12.98 -6.12 -9.59
C ARG A 170 -12.16 -6.26 -10.86
N ARG A 171 -12.26 -5.30 -11.78
CA ARG A 171 -11.56 -5.34 -13.08
C ARG A 171 -10.21 -4.63 -12.99
N PRO A 172 -9.12 -5.21 -13.54
CA PRO A 172 -7.78 -4.61 -13.47
C PRO A 172 -7.72 -3.18 -14.02
N VAL A 173 -8.39 -2.90 -15.14
CA VAL A 173 -8.45 -1.56 -15.74
C VAL A 173 -9.11 -0.55 -14.80
N ALA A 174 -10.17 -0.95 -14.10
CA ALA A 174 -10.85 -0.09 -13.14
C ALA A 174 -9.98 0.15 -11.90
N ILE A 175 -9.22 -0.85 -11.46
CA ILE A 175 -8.23 -0.71 -10.37
C ILE A 175 -7.14 0.31 -10.76
N ALA A 176 -6.62 0.23 -11.98
CA ALA A 176 -5.63 1.18 -12.48
C ALA A 176 -6.19 2.61 -12.51
N GLY A 177 -7.39 2.81 -13.07
CA GLY A 177 -8.06 4.12 -13.08
C GLY A 177 -8.32 4.69 -11.69
N ALA A 178 -8.76 3.83 -10.74
CA ALA A 178 -8.95 4.24 -9.36
C ALA A 178 -7.66 4.62 -8.66
N ALA A 179 -6.56 3.89 -8.90
CA ALA A 179 -5.27 4.22 -8.33
C ALA A 179 -4.71 5.56 -8.83
N LEU A 180 -4.92 5.89 -10.11
CA LEU A 180 -4.57 7.21 -10.67
C LEU A 180 -5.34 8.33 -9.95
N LEU A 181 -6.65 8.14 -9.75
CA LEU A 181 -7.50 9.11 -9.04
C LEU A 181 -7.12 9.22 -7.56
N MET A 182 -6.83 8.10 -6.91
CA MET A 182 -6.33 8.08 -5.53
C MET A 182 -5.02 8.87 -5.42
N GLY A 183 -4.08 8.68 -6.36
CA GLY A 183 -2.84 9.47 -6.41
C GLY A 183 -3.10 10.97 -6.47
N VAL A 184 -4.06 11.41 -7.30
CA VAL A 184 -4.44 12.83 -7.38
C VAL A 184 -4.99 13.30 -6.04
N ALA A 185 -5.84 12.50 -5.40
CA ALA A 185 -6.47 12.86 -4.13
C ALA A 185 -5.45 12.98 -2.98
N VAL A 186 -4.51 12.04 -2.86
CA VAL A 186 -3.47 12.11 -1.80
C VAL A 186 -2.54 13.30 -2.05
N CYS A 187 -2.11 13.53 -3.30
CA CYS A 187 -1.32 14.72 -3.65
C CYS A 187 -2.09 16.02 -3.38
N SER A 188 -3.39 16.07 -3.71
CA SER A 188 -4.22 17.25 -3.46
C SER A 188 -4.31 17.59 -1.98
N MET A 189 -4.50 16.58 -1.12
CA MET A 189 -4.46 16.77 0.33
C MET A 189 -3.11 17.35 0.76
N HIS A 190 -2.02 16.72 0.33
CA HIS A 190 -0.67 17.13 0.71
C HIS A 190 -0.37 18.57 0.31
N TYR A 191 -0.62 18.95 -0.95
CA TYR A 191 -0.35 20.29 -1.42
C TYR A 191 -1.29 21.34 -0.82
N THR A 192 -2.53 20.98 -0.49
CA THR A 192 -3.43 21.86 0.28
C THR A 192 -2.88 22.11 1.68
N GLY A 193 -2.38 21.06 2.36
CA GLY A 193 -1.73 21.21 3.67
C GLY A 193 -0.43 22.02 3.62
N MET A 194 0.36 21.85 2.56
CA MET A 194 1.55 22.68 2.31
C MET A 194 1.19 24.14 2.06
N ALA A 195 0.11 24.41 1.30
CA ALA A 195 -0.36 25.77 1.04
C ALA A 195 -0.84 26.48 2.32
N ALA A 196 -1.24 25.72 3.35
CA ALA A 196 -1.58 26.28 4.66
C ALA A 196 -0.34 26.80 5.43
N MET A 197 0.86 26.32 5.09
CA MET A 197 2.08 26.59 5.84
C MET A 197 2.73 27.91 5.43
N SER A 198 3.17 28.68 6.41
CA SER A 198 3.96 29.89 6.23
C SER A 198 5.19 29.85 7.15
N VAL A 199 6.33 30.33 6.64
CA VAL A 199 7.60 30.35 7.39
C VAL A 199 8.06 31.79 7.58
N ARG A 200 8.31 32.17 8.84
CA ARG A 200 9.02 33.40 9.19
C ARG A 200 10.40 33.03 9.69
N LEU A 201 11.44 33.34 8.90
CA LEU A 201 12.82 33.10 9.27
C LEU A 201 13.22 34.00 10.44
N THR A 202 14.03 33.44 11.34
CA THR A 202 14.70 34.16 12.42
C THR A 202 16.21 34.07 12.18
N ASP A 203 17.00 34.99 12.74
CA ASP A 203 18.46 34.92 12.62
C ASP A 203 18.97 33.54 13.10
N PRO A 204 19.87 32.89 12.34
CA PRO A 204 20.37 31.57 12.69
C PRO A 204 21.20 31.64 13.96
N THR A 205 20.64 31.15 15.07
CA THR A 205 21.27 31.22 16.39
C THR A 205 22.09 29.98 16.73
N HIS A 206 21.85 28.83 16.08
CA HIS A 206 22.48 27.55 16.43
C HIS A 206 22.66 26.57 15.25
N THR A 207 23.61 25.63 15.39
CA THR A 207 23.72 24.47 14.50
C THR A 207 22.57 23.50 14.74
N MET A 208 21.64 23.42 13.79
CA MET A 208 20.50 22.51 13.91
C MET A 208 20.89 21.04 13.70
N GLY A 209 20.69 20.21 14.73
CA GLY A 209 20.79 18.76 14.62
C GLY A 209 19.61 18.13 13.87
N GLY A 210 19.89 17.07 13.10
CA GLY A 210 18.89 16.33 12.32
C GLY A 210 19.44 15.85 10.98
N ALA A 211 18.67 15.02 10.29
CA ALA A 211 19.02 14.50 8.97
C ALA A 211 18.83 15.60 7.92
N SER A 212 19.75 15.74 6.96
CA SER A 212 19.52 16.57 5.77
C SER A 212 18.55 15.88 4.82
N ALA A 213 17.93 16.64 3.92
CA ALA A 213 17.09 16.11 2.86
C ALA A 213 17.81 15.01 2.04
N THR A 214 19.07 15.25 1.67
CA THR A 214 19.91 14.29 0.94
C THR A 214 20.16 13.00 1.71
N SER A 215 20.36 13.09 3.04
CA SER A 215 20.60 11.92 3.90
C SER A 215 19.35 11.06 4.12
N LEU A 216 18.14 11.64 4.03
CA LEU A 216 16.89 10.90 4.11
C LEU A 216 16.45 10.28 2.78
N LEU A 217 16.86 10.86 1.65
CA LEU A 217 16.49 10.40 0.32
C LEU A 217 16.84 8.92 0.10
N VAL A 218 18.11 8.55 0.36
CA VAL A 218 18.60 7.19 0.08
C VAL A 218 17.87 6.14 0.92
N PRO A 219 17.76 6.27 2.27
CA PRO A 219 17.01 5.32 3.08
C PRO A 219 15.54 5.19 2.69
N ILE A 220 14.87 6.30 2.33
CA ILE A 220 13.47 6.28 1.89
C ILE A 220 13.35 5.52 0.56
N CYS A 221 14.20 5.80 -0.41
CA CYS A 221 14.22 5.08 -1.68
C CYS A 221 14.45 3.58 -1.49
N VAL A 222 15.44 3.19 -0.67
CA VAL A 222 15.71 1.79 -0.35
C VAL A 222 14.51 1.13 0.32
N LEU A 223 13.91 1.77 1.33
CA LEU A 223 12.73 1.25 2.01
C LEU A 223 11.55 1.06 1.05
N VAL A 224 11.28 2.04 0.19
CA VAL A 224 10.23 1.95 -0.84
C VAL A 224 10.50 0.80 -1.80
N LEU A 225 11.73 0.66 -2.30
CA LEU A 225 12.10 -0.43 -3.21
C LEU A 225 11.93 -1.80 -2.55
N LEU A 226 12.33 -1.94 -1.28
CA LEU A 226 12.14 -3.18 -0.53
C LEU A 226 10.65 -3.50 -0.30
N VAL A 227 9.85 -2.50 0.08
CA VAL A 227 8.41 -2.68 0.30
C VAL A 227 7.70 -3.04 -1.02
N VAL A 228 7.94 -2.26 -2.09
CA VAL A 228 7.34 -2.51 -3.41
C VAL A 228 7.81 -3.84 -3.99
N GLY A 229 9.11 -4.12 -3.96
CA GLY A 229 9.68 -5.38 -4.45
C GLY A 229 9.15 -6.59 -3.67
N GLY A 230 9.08 -6.50 -2.34
CA GLY A 230 8.50 -7.52 -1.48
C GLY A 230 7.00 -7.73 -1.75
N LEU A 231 6.25 -6.65 -2.00
CA LEU A 231 4.84 -6.73 -2.38
C LEU A 231 4.62 -7.38 -3.74
N VAL A 232 5.42 -6.99 -4.75
CA VAL A 232 5.38 -7.58 -6.09
C VAL A 232 5.73 -9.07 -6.03
N TYR A 233 6.78 -9.42 -5.26
CA TYR A 233 7.14 -10.82 -5.01
C TYR A 233 6.02 -11.59 -4.33
N ALA A 234 5.42 -11.04 -3.26
CA ALA A 234 4.32 -11.69 -2.55
C ALA A 234 3.10 -11.92 -3.47
N ILE A 235 2.79 -10.95 -4.34
CA ILE A 235 1.70 -11.08 -5.33
C ILE A 235 2.06 -12.16 -6.36
N GLY A 236 3.29 -12.15 -6.90
CA GLY A 236 3.74 -13.09 -7.93
C GLY A 236 3.94 -14.53 -7.41
N ALA A 237 4.31 -14.70 -6.15
CA ALA A 237 4.47 -16.01 -5.52
C ALA A 237 3.13 -16.67 -5.17
N THR A 238 2.02 -15.92 -5.18
CA THR A 238 0.70 -16.50 -4.86
C THR A 238 0.09 -17.18 -6.09
N PRO A 239 -0.27 -18.48 -5.98
CA PRO A 239 -0.86 -19.21 -7.09
C PRO A 239 -2.07 -18.45 -7.66
N THR A 240 -2.10 -18.34 -8.99
CA THR A 240 -3.25 -17.83 -9.72
C THR A 240 -4.35 -18.89 -9.79
N ALA A 241 -5.57 -18.48 -10.16
CA ALA A 241 -6.65 -19.45 -10.38
C ALA A 241 -6.29 -20.45 -11.50
N GLU A 242 -5.53 -20.01 -12.49
CA GLU A 242 -4.99 -20.86 -13.56
C GLU A 242 -4.01 -21.90 -12.98
N ASP A 243 -3.08 -21.48 -12.12
CA ASP A 243 -2.13 -22.39 -11.46
C ASP A 243 -2.85 -23.45 -10.60
N VAL A 244 -3.90 -23.05 -9.90
CA VAL A 244 -4.71 -23.97 -9.09
C VAL A 244 -5.44 -24.96 -10.00
N SER A 245 -6.10 -24.48 -11.06
CA SER A 245 -6.80 -25.35 -12.02
C SER A 245 -5.86 -26.30 -12.75
N ALA A 246 -4.65 -25.86 -13.09
CA ALA A 246 -3.62 -26.68 -13.70
C ALA A 246 -3.15 -27.77 -12.74
N ARG A 247 -2.97 -27.46 -11.45
CA ARG A 247 -2.63 -28.46 -10.42
C ARG A 247 -3.75 -29.48 -10.23
N GLU A 248 -5.00 -29.02 -10.13
CA GLU A 248 -6.17 -29.91 -10.01
C GLU A 248 -6.29 -30.84 -11.23
N TYR A 249 -6.10 -30.30 -12.43
CA TYR A 249 -6.08 -31.09 -13.66
C TYR A 249 -4.95 -32.13 -13.66
N LEU A 250 -3.73 -31.75 -13.28
CA LEU A 250 -2.59 -32.67 -13.21
C LEU A 250 -2.81 -33.78 -12.18
N ASP A 251 -3.39 -33.46 -11.02
CA ASP A 251 -3.75 -34.45 -10.00
C ASP A 251 -4.83 -35.40 -10.51
N GLN A 252 -5.86 -34.91 -11.21
CA GLN A 252 -6.87 -35.76 -11.84
C GLN A 252 -6.26 -36.72 -12.87
N VAL A 253 -5.37 -36.22 -13.72
CA VAL A 253 -4.66 -37.04 -14.71
C VAL A 253 -3.77 -38.09 -14.04
N ARG A 254 -3.08 -37.71 -12.96
CA ARG A 254 -2.23 -38.63 -12.18
C ARG A 254 -3.06 -39.76 -11.56
N LEU A 255 -4.15 -39.43 -10.89
CA LEU A 255 -5.05 -40.41 -10.26
C LEU A 255 -5.67 -41.36 -11.30
N ALA A 256 -6.09 -40.84 -12.45
CA ALA A 256 -6.61 -41.66 -13.54
C ALA A 256 -5.56 -42.67 -14.07
N ARG A 257 -4.29 -42.26 -14.18
CA ARG A 257 -3.18 -43.14 -14.58
C ARG A 257 -2.91 -44.22 -13.53
N GLU A 258 -2.91 -43.86 -12.25
CA GLU A 258 -2.73 -44.82 -11.14
C GLU A 258 -3.86 -45.86 -11.11
N GLN A 259 -5.11 -45.45 -11.30
CA GLN A 259 -6.26 -46.36 -11.39
C GLN A 259 -6.18 -47.31 -12.60
N ALA A 260 -5.80 -46.79 -13.77
CA ALA A 260 -5.63 -47.61 -14.97
C ALA A 260 -4.52 -48.65 -14.80
N ALA A 261 -3.41 -48.28 -14.14
CA ALA A 261 -2.31 -49.19 -13.83
C ALA A 261 -2.76 -50.31 -12.88
N LEU A 262 -3.47 -49.97 -11.80
CA LEU A 262 -4.03 -50.94 -10.85
C LEU A 262 -5.03 -51.89 -11.53
N ALA A 263 -5.91 -51.37 -12.39
CA ALA A 263 -6.86 -52.20 -13.15
C ALA A 263 -6.15 -53.18 -14.10
N ALA A 264 -5.08 -52.72 -14.77
CA ALA A 264 -4.27 -53.56 -15.64
C ALA A 264 -3.54 -54.67 -14.86
N GLU A 265 -3.03 -54.36 -13.67
CA GLU A 265 -2.39 -55.33 -12.78
C GLU A 265 -3.40 -56.38 -12.28
N GLN A 266 -4.59 -55.95 -11.84
CA GLN A 266 -5.67 -56.86 -11.45
C GLN A 266 -6.11 -57.77 -12.59
N ALA A 267 -6.19 -57.25 -13.83
CA ALA A 267 -6.52 -58.04 -15.01
C ALA A 267 -5.45 -59.09 -15.32
N LYS A 268 -4.15 -58.74 -15.19
CA LYS A 268 -3.03 -59.69 -15.33
C LYS A 268 -3.10 -60.79 -14.27
N SER A 269 -3.32 -60.43 -13.01
CA SER A 269 -3.45 -61.39 -11.90
C SER A 269 -4.63 -62.34 -12.10
N ARG A 270 -5.80 -61.85 -12.53
CA ARG A 270 -6.96 -62.71 -12.85
C ARG A 270 -6.67 -63.69 -13.98
N ARG A 271 -6.00 -63.23 -15.05
CA ARG A 271 -5.60 -64.11 -16.16
C ARG A 271 -4.63 -65.21 -15.69
N ALA A 272 -3.61 -64.86 -14.90
CA ALA A 272 -2.66 -65.84 -14.38
C ALA A 272 -3.31 -66.91 -13.48
N VAL A 273 -4.32 -66.53 -12.68
CA VAL A 273 -5.10 -67.50 -11.87
C VAL A 273 -5.96 -68.40 -12.77
N SER A 274 -6.62 -67.85 -13.79
CA SER A 274 -7.42 -68.61 -14.76
C SER A 274 -6.58 -69.65 -15.50
N ASP A 275 -5.39 -69.25 -15.98
CA ASP A 275 -4.49 -70.14 -16.73
C ASP A 275 -3.97 -71.28 -15.84
N ARG A 276 -3.66 -71.02 -14.56
CA ARG A 276 -3.31 -72.08 -13.58
C ARG A 276 -4.48 -73.03 -13.32
N ALA A 277 -5.71 -72.54 -13.22
CA ALA A 277 -6.88 -73.37 -12.96
C ALA A 277 -7.26 -74.24 -14.17
N GLY A 278 -7.04 -73.76 -15.40
CA GLY A 278 -7.24 -74.52 -16.64
C GLY A 278 -6.20 -75.63 -16.84
N GLY A 279 -4.97 -75.43 -16.36
CA GLY A 279 -3.88 -76.42 -16.46
C GLY A 279 -4.06 -77.67 -15.58
N PHE A 280 -4.90 -77.62 -14.54
CA PHE A 280 -5.13 -78.76 -13.64
C PHE A 280 -6.24 -79.72 -14.14
N ARG A 281 -6.93 -79.40 -15.24
CA ARG A 281 -8.00 -80.23 -15.84
C ARG A 281 -7.53 -81.08 -17.03
N ARG A 282 -6.22 -81.23 -17.24
CA ARG A 282 -5.65 -82.12 -18.25
C ARG A 282 -4.80 -83.21 -17.63
#